data_AF-A0A1G5W1W3-F1
#
_entry.id   AF-A0A1G5W1W3-F1
#
_cell.length_a   1.000
_cell.length_b   1.000
_cell.length_c   1.000
_cell.angle_alpha   90.00
_cell.angle_beta   90.00
_cell.angle_gamma   90.00
#
_symmetry.space_group_name_H-M   'P 1'
#
loop_
_entity.id
_entity.type
_entity.pdbx_description
1 polymer ?
#
loop_
_entity_poly.entity_id
_entity_poly.type
_entity_poly.pdbx_seq_one_letter_code
_entity_poly.pdbx_strand_id
1 'polypeptide(L)'
;MKLRKLRHVAASMFIAVAAVASTQMTMAAFSFTPQQFGEKAVTIIDGSKRKVVRTNATEYSHILFEENINMGAHDTYWSSTPVVENGSIVVIERATPVTIEEDGKTRKIYTTDKTVQGVLNSEGYDWKKKMALEDGMEVIRPNMVIHVVPYTTKQVTMKQNGPVYYDRWYDSTLPAGQDVIVDPGEGDKEEVVVQQVIVDGKVLKSQVLQTKTLAPGRHGKLKTGSRTGENVGKVIHMTATAYHPSDGNGAGITATGTRAGYGTAAVDPRVIPLGSKIYVSGYGEAVAEDTGGAIKGQRIDLCMEDYAQCYSFGRRTVEVFVNY
;
A
#
# COMPACT_ATOMS: atom_id res chain seq x y z
N MET A 1 -40.10 -20.39 -23.87
CA MET A 1 -38.83 -20.13 -24.56
C MET A 1 -37.74 -19.95 -23.51
N LYS A 2 -36.90 -20.98 -23.31
CA LYS A 2 -35.81 -21.01 -22.32
C LYS A 2 -34.69 -20.06 -22.78
N LEU A 3 -34.35 -19.05 -21.99
CA LEU A 3 -33.08 -18.34 -22.14
C LEU A 3 -32.18 -18.64 -20.94
N ARG A 4 -31.16 -19.46 -21.21
CA ARG A 4 -29.94 -19.62 -20.41
C ARG A 4 -29.32 -18.23 -20.18
N LYS A 5 -29.13 -17.83 -18.93
CA LYS A 5 -28.17 -16.77 -18.59
C LYS A 5 -26.88 -17.40 -18.10
N LEU A 6 -25.85 -17.22 -18.91
CA LEU A 6 -24.44 -17.43 -18.63
C LEU A 6 -24.07 -16.92 -17.23
N ARG A 7 -23.44 -17.78 -16.43
CA ARG A 7 -22.62 -17.39 -15.28
C ARG A 7 -21.15 -17.50 -15.71
N HIS A 8 -20.58 -16.39 -16.14
CA HIS A 8 -19.14 -16.19 -16.20
C HIS A 8 -18.82 -14.89 -15.50
N VAL A 9 -18.37 -15.00 -14.25
CA VAL A 9 -17.42 -14.04 -13.65
C VAL A 9 -16.40 -14.86 -12.87
N ALA A 10 -15.22 -14.94 -13.50
CA ALA A 10 -13.88 -15.04 -12.95
C ALA A 10 -13.66 -15.98 -11.75
N ALA A 11 -13.19 -17.18 -12.08
CA ALA A 11 -12.11 -17.83 -11.35
C ALA A 11 -10.94 -16.84 -11.19
N SER A 12 -10.77 -16.27 -10.00
CA SER A 12 -9.59 -15.48 -9.62
C SER A 12 -9.40 -15.56 -8.12
N MET A 13 -9.11 -16.77 -7.63
CA MET A 13 -8.38 -16.95 -6.38
C MET A 13 -7.65 -18.28 -6.48
N PHE A 14 -6.59 -18.30 -7.30
CA PHE A 14 -5.64 -19.39 -7.27
C PHE A 14 -4.95 -19.40 -5.92
N ILE A 15 -5.14 -20.53 -5.25
CA ILE A 15 -4.40 -21.03 -4.11
C ILE A 15 -2.91 -20.75 -4.28
N ALA A 16 -2.35 -19.93 -3.39
CA ALA A 16 -0.92 -19.88 -3.15
C ALA A 16 -0.52 -21.18 -2.44
N VAL A 17 -0.16 -22.20 -3.21
CA VAL A 17 0.65 -23.33 -2.71
C VAL A 17 2.09 -23.02 -3.09
N ALA A 18 2.91 -22.83 -2.06
CA ALA A 18 4.34 -22.64 -2.15
C ALA A 18 4.97 -23.73 -3.03
N ALA A 19 5.73 -23.28 -4.03
CA ALA A 19 6.60 -24.11 -4.83
C ALA A 19 7.74 -24.63 -3.96
N VAL A 20 7.76 -25.94 -3.70
CA VAL A 20 9.02 -26.67 -3.53
C VAL A 20 9.19 -27.49 -4.81
N ALA A 21 10.06 -26.98 -5.67
CA ALA A 21 10.51 -27.67 -6.86
C ALA A 21 11.35 -28.88 -6.45
N SER A 22 10.93 -30.07 -6.87
CA SER A 22 11.86 -31.14 -7.20
C SER A 22 11.22 -32.02 -8.28
N THR A 23 11.75 -31.82 -9.48
CA THR A 23 11.67 -32.64 -10.69
C THR A 23 11.62 -34.14 -10.43
N GLN A 24 10.76 -34.86 -11.15
CA GLN A 24 11.17 -35.79 -12.21
C GLN A 24 9.97 -36.09 -13.12
N MET A 25 10.03 -35.57 -14.34
CA MET A 25 9.12 -35.90 -15.43
C MET A 25 9.75 -37.05 -16.22
N THR A 26 9.40 -38.29 -15.88
CA THR A 26 9.73 -39.44 -16.73
C THR A 26 8.69 -39.56 -17.83
N MET A 27 9.07 -39.19 -19.04
CA MET A 27 8.39 -39.51 -20.29
C MET A 27 8.33 -41.03 -20.45
N ALA A 28 7.14 -41.62 -20.31
CA ALA A 28 6.89 -42.99 -20.74
C ALA A 28 6.35 -42.97 -22.18
N ALA A 29 6.99 -43.76 -23.05
CA ALA A 29 6.70 -43.88 -24.47
C ALA A 29 5.24 -44.25 -24.75
N PHE A 30 4.66 -43.61 -25.77
CA PHE A 30 3.37 -43.98 -26.35
C PHE A 30 3.43 -45.41 -26.90
N SER A 31 2.89 -46.36 -26.13
CA SER A 31 2.45 -47.65 -26.62
C SER A 31 0.92 -47.57 -26.74
N PHE A 32 0.40 -47.65 -27.97
CA PHE A 32 -1.03 -47.77 -28.21
C PHE A 32 -1.51 -49.12 -27.63
N THR A 33 -2.04 -49.10 -26.41
CA THR A 33 -2.80 -50.21 -25.86
C THR A 33 -4.28 -50.04 -26.22
N PRO A 34 -4.97 -51.10 -26.68
CA PRO A 34 -6.39 -51.03 -26.97
C PRO A 34 -7.16 -50.57 -25.73
N GLN A 35 -8.16 -49.72 -25.95
CA GLN A 35 -8.95 -49.04 -24.94
C GLN A 35 -9.57 -50.04 -23.97
N GLN A 36 -8.95 -50.19 -22.79
CA GLN A 36 -9.58 -50.86 -21.66
C GLN A 36 -10.79 -50.01 -21.27
N PHE A 37 -11.98 -50.61 -21.21
CA PHE A 37 -13.11 -50.08 -20.44
C PHE A 37 -12.77 -50.18 -18.95
N GLY A 38 -11.70 -49.48 -18.54
CA GLY A 38 -11.10 -49.53 -17.23
C GLY A 38 -11.73 -48.53 -16.29
N GLU A 39 -11.72 -48.88 -15.01
CA GLU A 39 -12.16 -48.00 -13.93
C GLU A 39 -11.53 -46.61 -14.07
N LYS A 40 -12.38 -45.58 -13.95
CA LYS A 40 -11.98 -44.18 -14.00
C LYS A 40 -11.41 -43.78 -12.64
N ALA A 41 -10.25 -43.16 -12.62
CA ALA A 41 -9.71 -42.54 -11.42
C ALA A 41 -10.36 -41.17 -11.19
N VAL A 42 -10.95 -40.95 -10.02
CA VAL A 42 -11.61 -39.68 -9.65
C VAL A 42 -11.00 -39.16 -8.35
N THR A 43 -10.64 -37.88 -8.32
CA THR A 43 -10.17 -37.21 -7.10
C THR A 43 -11.35 -36.54 -6.39
N ILE A 44 -11.58 -36.94 -5.14
CA ILE A 44 -12.56 -36.33 -4.23
C ILE A 44 -11.81 -35.40 -3.27
N ILE A 45 -12.30 -34.17 -3.11
CA ILE A 45 -11.77 -33.17 -2.17
C ILE A 45 -12.89 -32.77 -1.20
N ASP A 46 -12.67 -32.96 0.11
CA ASP A 46 -13.57 -32.54 1.19
C ASP A 46 -12.77 -31.73 2.23
N GLY A 47 -12.85 -30.39 2.13
CA GLY A 47 -11.98 -29.51 2.89
C GLY A 47 -10.50 -29.77 2.60
N SER A 48 -9.73 -30.14 3.63
CA SER A 48 -8.30 -30.49 3.48
C SER A 48 -8.06 -31.94 3.09
N LYS A 49 -9.09 -32.79 3.08
CA LYS A 49 -8.96 -34.21 2.76
C LYS A 49 -9.03 -34.42 1.26
N ARG A 50 -8.07 -35.17 0.71
CA ARG A 50 -8.03 -35.59 -0.69
C ARG A 50 -8.02 -37.11 -0.76
N LYS A 51 -8.93 -37.69 -1.55
CA LYS A 51 -9.02 -39.13 -1.80
C LYS A 51 -9.08 -39.39 -3.29
N VAL A 52 -8.35 -40.38 -3.80
CA VAL A 52 -8.47 -40.85 -5.18
C VAL A 52 -9.19 -42.19 -5.15
N VAL A 53 -10.24 -42.33 -5.95
CA VAL A 53 -11.07 -43.53 -6.01
C VAL A 53 -11.11 -44.05 -7.44
N ARG A 54 -11.28 -45.36 -7.60
CA ARG A 54 -11.47 -46.01 -8.90
C ARG A 54 -12.92 -46.46 -9.02
N THR A 55 -13.58 -46.07 -10.10
CA THR A 55 -15.01 -46.29 -10.25
C THR A 55 -15.42 -46.45 -11.71
N ASN A 56 -16.48 -47.24 -11.94
CA ASN A 56 -17.16 -47.33 -13.23
C ASN A 56 -18.37 -46.38 -13.31
N ALA A 57 -18.69 -45.66 -12.23
CA ALA A 57 -19.84 -44.75 -12.17
C ALA A 57 -19.75 -43.65 -13.23
N THR A 58 -20.89 -43.27 -13.80
CA THR A 58 -21.02 -42.17 -14.76
C THR A 58 -21.43 -40.86 -14.11
N GLU A 59 -21.89 -40.91 -12.85
CA GLU A 59 -22.38 -39.78 -12.07
C GLU A 59 -21.60 -39.61 -10.77
N TYR A 60 -21.33 -38.35 -10.40
CA TYR A 60 -20.59 -38.02 -9.18
C TYR A 60 -21.36 -38.36 -7.90
N SER A 61 -22.69 -38.17 -7.89
CA SER A 61 -23.56 -38.53 -6.77
C SER A 61 -23.41 -40.00 -6.35
N HIS A 62 -23.28 -40.91 -7.31
CA HIS A 62 -23.08 -42.33 -7.04
C HIS A 62 -21.72 -42.60 -6.39
N ILE A 63 -20.66 -41.95 -6.88
CA ILE A 63 -19.32 -42.05 -6.29
C ILE A 63 -19.34 -41.56 -4.84
N LEU A 64 -19.96 -40.41 -4.57
CA LEU A 64 -20.06 -39.86 -3.22
C LEU A 64 -20.82 -40.83 -2.28
N PHE A 65 -21.86 -41.49 -2.77
CA PHE A 65 -22.62 -42.49 -2.02
C PHE A 65 -21.80 -43.76 -1.73
N GLU A 66 -21.16 -44.37 -2.73
CA GLU A 66 -20.31 -45.57 -2.57
C GLU A 66 -19.16 -45.33 -1.59
N GLU A 67 -18.60 -44.11 -1.61
CA GLU A 67 -17.51 -43.69 -0.73
C GLU A 67 -17.98 -43.28 0.68
N ASN A 68 -19.26 -43.51 1.00
CA ASN A 68 -19.90 -43.18 2.28
C ASN A 68 -19.73 -41.71 2.68
N ILE A 69 -19.74 -40.81 1.69
CA ILE A 69 -19.66 -39.38 1.93
C ILE A 69 -21.06 -38.88 2.27
N ASN A 70 -21.30 -38.69 3.56
CA ASN A 70 -22.57 -38.16 4.04
C ASN A 70 -22.69 -36.68 3.67
N MET A 71 -23.55 -36.37 2.71
CA MET A 71 -23.85 -35.00 2.28
C MET A 71 -24.91 -34.38 3.21
N GLY A 72 -24.60 -33.23 3.79
CA GLY A 72 -25.59 -32.44 4.52
C GLY A 72 -26.70 -31.95 3.58
N ALA A 73 -27.87 -31.63 4.14
CA ALA A 73 -29.05 -31.20 3.36
C ALA A 73 -28.82 -29.95 2.50
N HIS A 74 -27.79 -29.16 2.81
CA HIS A 74 -27.43 -27.93 2.11
C HIS A 74 -26.04 -28.00 1.46
N ASP A 75 -25.33 -29.13 1.57
CA ASP A 75 -24.04 -29.31 0.95
C ASP A 75 -24.20 -29.43 -0.57
N THR A 76 -23.26 -28.88 -1.32
CA THR A 76 -23.17 -29.03 -2.77
C THR A 76 -21.84 -29.65 -3.15
N TYR A 77 -21.62 -29.86 -4.44
CA TYR A 77 -20.31 -30.17 -4.97
C TYR A 77 -20.09 -29.47 -6.31
N TRP A 78 -18.84 -29.12 -6.58
CA TRP A 78 -18.36 -28.74 -7.88
C TRP A 78 -17.66 -29.93 -8.53
N SER A 79 -17.83 -30.13 -9.83
CA SER A 79 -17.11 -31.14 -10.60
C SER A 79 -16.35 -30.49 -11.76
N SER A 80 -15.15 -31.02 -12.05
CA SER A 80 -14.28 -30.52 -13.13
C SER A 80 -14.86 -30.75 -14.51
N THR A 81 -15.72 -31.76 -14.66
CA THR A 81 -16.39 -32.12 -15.90
C THR A 81 -17.88 -32.39 -15.64
N PRO A 82 -18.76 -32.28 -16.65
CA PRO A 82 -20.20 -32.53 -16.50
C PRO A 82 -20.56 -34.00 -16.22
N VAL A 83 -19.72 -34.93 -16.67
CA VAL A 83 -19.87 -36.39 -16.49
C VAL A 83 -18.57 -36.98 -15.95
N VAL A 84 -18.63 -38.15 -15.34
CA VAL A 84 -17.44 -38.78 -14.76
C VAL A 84 -16.51 -39.31 -15.85
N GLU A 85 -15.33 -38.71 -15.96
CA GLU A 85 -14.22 -39.10 -16.83
C GLU A 85 -12.99 -39.52 -16.01
N ASN A 86 -12.06 -40.25 -16.63
CA ASN A 86 -10.79 -40.58 -15.96
C ASN A 86 -9.98 -39.31 -15.69
N GLY A 87 -9.56 -39.11 -14.44
CA GLY A 87 -8.88 -37.91 -13.95
C GLY A 87 -9.81 -36.81 -13.44
N SER A 88 -11.13 -37.03 -13.41
CA SER A 88 -12.09 -36.04 -12.91
C SER A 88 -11.84 -35.66 -11.46
N ILE A 89 -12.19 -34.42 -11.11
CA ILE A 89 -12.13 -33.89 -9.75
C ILE A 89 -13.54 -33.52 -9.30
N VAL A 90 -13.91 -33.95 -8.10
CA VAL A 90 -15.12 -33.50 -7.39
C VAL A 90 -14.70 -32.83 -6.09
N VAL A 91 -15.17 -31.61 -5.86
CA VAL A 91 -14.91 -30.81 -4.67
C VAL A 91 -16.23 -30.65 -3.92
N ILE A 92 -16.26 -31.14 -2.69
CA ILE A 92 -17.44 -31.04 -1.82
C ILE A 92 -17.44 -29.65 -1.18
N GLU A 93 -18.57 -28.97 -1.33
CA GLU A 93 -18.82 -27.65 -0.79
C GLU A 93 -19.74 -27.80 0.43
N ARG A 94 -19.11 -27.99 1.59
CA ARG A 94 -19.82 -28.10 2.87
C ARG A 94 -20.52 -26.78 3.21
N ALA A 95 -21.81 -26.84 3.50
CA ALA A 95 -22.59 -25.68 3.89
C ALA A 95 -22.22 -25.26 5.32
N THR A 96 -21.95 -23.97 5.48
CA THR A 96 -21.60 -23.37 6.75
C THR A 96 -22.85 -22.71 7.35
N PRO A 97 -23.22 -23.04 8.60
CA PRO A 97 -24.33 -22.38 9.27
C PRO A 97 -23.92 -20.95 9.64
N VAL A 98 -24.74 -19.97 9.27
CA VAL A 98 -24.59 -18.55 9.67
C VAL A 98 -25.94 -17.99 10.10
N THR A 99 -25.92 -16.87 10.81
CA THR A 99 -27.12 -16.13 11.20
C THR A 99 -27.13 -14.78 10.50
N ILE A 100 -28.24 -14.43 9.86
CA ILE A 100 -28.48 -13.08 9.35
C ILE A 100 -29.32 -12.35 10.38
N GLU A 101 -28.85 -11.19 10.83
CA GLU A 101 -29.60 -10.27 11.67
C GLU A 101 -29.98 -9.03 10.85
N GLU A 102 -31.27 -8.72 10.83
CA GLU A 102 -31.84 -7.60 10.09
C GLU A 102 -33.01 -7.01 10.89
N ASP A 103 -32.98 -5.70 11.14
CA ASP A 103 -34.01 -4.98 11.90
C ASP A 103 -34.34 -5.64 13.26
N GLY A 104 -33.31 -6.15 13.96
CA GLY A 104 -33.43 -6.86 15.24
C GLY A 104 -34.04 -8.27 15.14
N LYS A 105 -34.28 -8.78 13.93
CA LYS A 105 -34.75 -10.16 13.69
C LYS A 105 -33.60 -11.01 13.19
N THR A 106 -33.45 -12.19 13.77
CA THR A 106 -32.41 -13.16 13.39
C THR A 106 -32.99 -14.34 12.62
N ARG A 107 -32.32 -14.78 11.54
CA ARG A 107 -32.61 -16.04 10.84
C ARG A 107 -31.34 -16.85 10.64
N LYS A 108 -31.39 -18.15 10.95
CA LYS A 108 -30.28 -19.07 10.68
C LYS A 108 -30.41 -19.62 9.26
N ILE A 109 -29.31 -19.59 8.51
CA ILE A 109 -29.21 -20.15 7.16
C ILE A 109 -27.97 -21.05 7.04
N TYR A 110 -27.92 -21.83 5.98
CA TYR A 110 -26.79 -22.69 5.63
C TYR A 110 -26.34 -22.31 4.23
N THR A 111 -25.09 -21.91 4.08
CA THR A 111 -24.56 -21.37 2.81
C THR A 111 -23.26 -22.02 2.41
N THR A 112 -23.06 -22.24 1.12
CA THR A 112 -21.78 -22.66 0.54
C THR A 112 -20.93 -21.49 0.05
N ASP A 113 -21.48 -20.26 0.07
CA ASP A 113 -20.77 -19.03 -0.25
C ASP A 113 -19.57 -18.83 0.66
N LYS A 114 -18.49 -18.28 0.10
CA LYS A 114 -17.23 -18.10 0.83
C LYS A 114 -17.11 -16.75 1.51
N THR A 115 -17.88 -15.75 1.10
CA THR A 115 -17.78 -14.39 1.64
C THR A 115 -19.13 -13.85 2.10
N VAL A 116 -19.11 -12.90 3.02
CA VAL A 116 -20.31 -12.19 3.52
C VAL A 116 -21.15 -11.62 2.37
N GLN A 117 -20.51 -10.92 1.41
CA GLN A 117 -21.23 -10.37 0.26
C GLN A 117 -21.81 -11.46 -0.64
N GLY A 118 -21.15 -12.61 -0.75
CA GLY A 118 -21.68 -13.78 -1.47
C GLY A 118 -23.00 -14.24 -0.87
N VAL A 119 -23.06 -14.37 0.46
CA VAL A 119 -24.27 -14.73 1.21
C VAL A 119 -25.39 -13.73 0.99
N LEU A 120 -25.11 -12.42 1.09
CA LEU A 120 -26.13 -11.40 0.84
C LEU A 120 -26.70 -11.50 -0.59
N ASN A 121 -25.85 -11.73 -1.58
CA ASN A 121 -26.26 -11.83 -2.97
C ASN A 121 -27.13 -13.07 -3.25
N SER A 122 -26.77 -14.22 -2.67
CA SER A 122 -27.50 -15.49 -2.84
C SER A 122 -28.83 -15.50 -2.10
N GLU A 123 -28.90 -14.82 -0.96
CA GLU A 123 -30.12 -14.54 -0.20
C GLU A 123 -31.01 -13.45 -0.84
N GLY A 124 -30.57 -12.85 -1.95
CA GLY A 124 -31.37 -11.91 -2.73
C GLY A 124 -31.43 -10.49 -2.19
N TYR A 125 -30.51 -10.10 -1.31
CA TYR A 125 -30.42 -8.72 -0.85
C TYR A 125 -30.02 -7.77 -2.00
N ASP A 126 -30.75 -6.66 -2.14
CA ASP A 126 -30.38 -5.59 -3.06
C ASP A 126 -29.19 -4.82 -2.49
N TRP A 127 -27.99 -5.13 -2.98
CA TRP A 127 -26.74 -4.52 -2.54
C TRP A 127 -26.71 -3.01 -2.68
N LYS A 128 -27.63 -2.38 -3.46
CA LYS A 128 -27.73 -0.91 -3.58
C LYS A 128 -28.49 -0.25 -2.42
N LYS A 129 -29.24 -1.03 -1.65
CA LYS A 129 -30.12 -0.55 -0.58
C LYS A 129 -29.75 -1.12 0.78
N LYS A 130 -29.14 -2.31 0.80
CA LYS A 130 -28.76 -3.01 2.03
C LYS A 130 -27.32 -3.50 1.93
N MET A 131 -26.60 -3.42 3.03
CA MET A 131 -25.22 -3.89 3.14
C MET A 131 -25.01 -4.63 4.46
N ALA A 132 -23.98 -5.46 4.51
CA ALA A 132 -23.48 -6.00 5.77
C ALA A 132 -22.64 -4.94 6.49
N LEU A 133 -22.64 -4.95 7.82
CA LEU A 133 -21.72 -4.14 8.63
C LEU A 133 -20.30 -4.74 8.65
N GLU A 134 -20.21 -6.06 8.51
CA GLU A 134 -18.96 -6.79 8.33
C GLU A 134 -18.30 -6.45 6.98
N ASP A 135 -17.01 -6.77 6.84
CA ASP A 135 -16.36 -6.67 5.54
C ASP A 135 -17.04 -7.65 4.56
N GLY A 136 -17.53 -7.15 3.43
CA GLY A 136 -18.17 -7.97 2.39
C GLY A 136 -17.26 -9.07 1.85
N MET A 137 -15.94 -8.92 1.95
CA MET A 137 -14.95 -9.94 1.55
C MET A 137 -14.51 -10.84 2.71
N GLU A 138 -15.03 -10.63 3.92
CA GLU A 138 -14.75 -11.49 5.04
C GLU A 138 -15.19 -12.94 4.75
N VAL A 139 -14.30 -13.87 5.07
CA VAL A 139 -14.53 -15.30 4.87
C VAL A 139 -15.57 -15.81 5.86
N ILE A 140 -16.57 -16.52 5.35
CA ILE A 140 -17.64 -17.12 6.15
C ILE A 140 -17.07 -18.15 7.13
N ARG A 141 -17.51 -18.06 8.39
CA ARG A 141 -17.16 -18.99 9.48
C ARG A 141 -18.41 -19.59 10.12
N PRO A 142 -18.32 -20.82 10.68
CA PRO A 142 -19.45 -21.43 11.38
C PRO A 142 -19.96 -20.54 12.52
N ASN A 143 -21.29 -20.38 12.58
CA ASN A 143 -22.00 -19.56 13.56
C ASN A 143 -21.68 -18.05 13.50
N MET A 144 -21.12 -17.57 12.39
CA MET A 144 -20.99 -16.13 12.13
C MET A 144 -22.36 -15.46 12.12
N VAL A 145 -22.46 -14.27 12.71
CA VAL A 145 -23.62 -13.38 12.59
C VAL A 145 -23.28 -12.32 11.57
N ILE A 146 -24.17 -12.10 10.59
CA ILE A 146 -24.05 -11.09 9.55
C ILE A 146 -25.12 -10.04 9.80
N HIS A 147 -24.73 -8.81 10.10
CA HIS A 147 -25.65 -7.72 10.40
C HIS A 147 -25.98 -6.95 9.12
N VAL A 148 -27.21 -7.09 8.64
CA VAL A 148 -27.67 -6.45 7.41
C VAL A 148 -28.48 -5.20 7.75
N VAL A 149 -28.01 -4.06 7.24
CA VAL A 149 -28.63 -2.75 7.51
C VAL A 149 -29.01 -2.04 6.21
N PRO A 150 -30.11 -1.27 6.20
CA PRO A 150 -30.37 -0.33 5.11
C PRO A 150 -29.33 0.78 5.12
N TYR A 151 -28.90 1.20 3.93
CA TYR A 151 -27.97 2.31 3.81
C TYR A 151 -28.35 3.23 2.64
N THR A 152 -27.85 4.46 2.70
CA THR A 152 -27.92 5.41 1.59
C THR A 152 -26.54 5.92 1.27
N THR A 153 -26.35 6.43 0.05
CA THR A 153 -25.11 7.08 -0.34
C THR A 153 -25.36 8.54 -0.68
N LYS A 154 -24.43 9.40 -0.29
CA LYS A 154 -24.44 10.82 -0.62
C LYS A 154 -23.09 11.24 -1.14
N GLN A 155 -23.07 11.95 -2.26
CA GLN A 155 -21.86 12.63 -2.70
C GLN A 155 -21.80 14.02 -2.06
N VAL A 156 -20.67 14.34 -1.45
CA VAL A 156 -20.42 15.62 -0.80
C VAL A 156 -19.11 16.18 -1.33
N THR A 157 -19.11 17.47 -1.67
CA THR A 157 -17.90 18.21 -2.01
C THR A 157 -17.42 18.95 -0.77
N MET A 158 -16.14 18.79 -0.40
CA MET A 158 -15.54 19.49 0.73
C MET A 158 -14.12 19.94 0.42
N LYS A 159 -13.66 20.99 1.13
CA LYS A 159 -12.29 21.49 1.06
C LYS A 159 -11.46 20.91 2.19
N GLN A 160 -10.24 20.48 1.90
CA GLN A 160 -9.31 19.92 2.87
C GLN A 160 -7.85 20.24 2.50
N ASN A 161 -6.92 19.90 3.40
CA ASN A 161 -5.51 19.81 3.07
C ASN A 161 -5.20 18.38 2.60
N GLY A 162 -4.50 18.25 1.47
CA GLY A 162 -3.96 17.01 0.96
C GLY A 162 -2.76 16.50 1.77
N PRO A 163 -2.16 15.37 1.38
CA PRO A 163 -0.96 14.87 2.01
C PRO A 163 0.22 15.83 1.82
N VAL A 164 1.13 15.85 2.80
CA VAL A 164 2.39 16.59 2.68
C VAL A 164 3.48 15.69 2.09
N TYR A 165 4.16 16.20 1.08
CA TYR A 165 5.35 15.57 0.51
C TYR A 165 6.61 16.18 1.11
N TYR A 166 7.67 15.37 1.26
CA TYR A 166 8.90 15.79 1.92
C TYR A 166 10.10 15.57 1.01
N ASP A 167 10.94 16.60 0.90
CA ASP A 167 12.30 16.47 0.37
C ASP A 167 13.19 15.83 1.45
N ARG A 168 14.02 14.86 1.07
CA ARG A 168 14.74 13.99 2.00
C ARG A 168 16.25 14.19 1.93
N TRP A 169 16.88 14.53 3.06
CA TRP A 169 18.33 14.58 3.21
C TRP A 169 18.81 13.43 4.09
N TYR A 170 19.83 12.72 3.62
CA TYR A 170 20.48 11.69 4.42
C TYR A 170 21.29 12.32 5.56
N ASP A 171 21.06 11.87 6.78
CA ASP A 171 21.80 12.25 7.97
C ASP A 171 22.43 10.99 8.58
N SER A 172 23.76 10.88 8.49
CA SER A 172 24.49 9.72 9.00
C SER A 172 24.49 9.61 10.53
N THR A 173 24.06 10.65 11.25
CA THR A 173 23.93 10.61 12.70
C THR A 173 22.62 9.93 13.15
N LEU A 174 21.67 9.77 12.23
CA LEU A 174 20.42 9.05 12.49
C LEU A 174 20.58 7.53 12.27
N PRO A 175 20.02 6.70 13.16
CA PRO A 175 19.85 5.27 12.92
C PRO A 175 19.11 4.97 11.61
N ALA A 176 19.45 3.84 10.98
CA ALA A 176 18.76 3.38 9.77
C ALA A 176 17.25 3.22 10.01
N GLY A 177 16.43 3.76 9.10
CA GLY A 177 14.97 3.78 9.23
C GLY A 177 14.39 4.92 10.08
N GLN A 178 15.22 5.71 10.77
CA GLN A 178 14.75 6.86 11.53
C GLN A 178 14.60 8.09 10.63
N ASP A 179 13.41 8.68 10.68
CA ASP A 179 13.07 9.92 9.98
C ASP A 179 12.81 11.05 11.01
N VAL A 180 13.28 12.26 10.71
CA VAL A 180 13.05 13.47 11.52
C VAL A 180 12.55 14.59 10.62
N ILE A 181 11.34 15.08 10.88
CA ILE A 181 10.78 16.23 10.20
C ILE A 181 11.47 17.50 10.70
N VAL A 182 12.05 18.26 9.77
CA VAL A 182 12.73 19.54 10.02
C VAL A 182 11.79 20.69 9.68
N ASP A 183 11.09 20.58 8.57
CA ASP A 183 10.04 21.49 8.15
C ASP A 183 8.79 20.66 7.85
N PRO A 184 7.66 20.90 8.54
CA PRO A 184 6.45 20.12 8.36
C PRO A 184 5.81 20.30 6.99
N GLY A 185 6.20 21.32 6.21
CA GLY A 185 5.60 21.64 4.92
C GLY A 185 4.13 22.04 5.04
N GLU A 186 3.46 22.08 3.89
CA GLU A 186 2.02 22.27 3.80
C GLU A 186 1.48 21.41 2.64
N GLY A 187 0.44 20.64 2.89
CA GLY A 187 -0.21 19.85 1.85
C GLY A 187 -1.01 20.73 0.90
N ASP A 188 -1.29 20.23 -0.30
CA ASP A 188 -2.13 20.91 -1.28
C ASP A 188 -3.47 21.33 -0.67
N LYS A 189 -4.00 22.50 -1.06
CA LYS A 189 -5.42 22.79 -0.80
C LYS A 189 -6.24 22.04 -1.83
N GLU A 190 -7.06 21.11 -1.37
CA GLU A 190 -7.84 20.23 -2.24
C GLU A 190 -9.34 20.45 -2.07
N GLU A 191 -10.06 20.32 -3.17
CA GLU A 191 -11.50 20.09 -3.19
C GLU A 191 -11.73 18.62 -3.53
N VAL A 192 -12.33 17.87 -2.61
CA VAL A 192 -12.60 16.44 -2.77
C VAL A 192 -14.10 16.18 -2.86
N VAL A 193 -14.47 15.32 -3.81
CA VAL A 193 -15.81 14.73 -3.90
C VAL A 193 -15.74 13.38 -3.20
N VAL A 194 -16.42 13.25 -2.07
CA VAL A 194 -16.50 12.00 -1.30
C VAL A 194 -17.86 11.37 -1.43
N GLN A 195 -17.90 10.05 -1.59
CA GLN A 195 -19.10 9.25 -1.41
C GLN A 195 -19.17 8.78 0.05
N GLN A 196 -20.18 9.24 0.76
CA GLN A 196 -20.48 8.83 2.13
C GLN A 196 -21.52 7.72 2.12
N VAL A 197 -21.25 6.65 2.85
CA VAL A 197 -22.21 5.58 3.19
C VAL A 197 -22.85 5.96 4.53
N ILE A 198 -24.18 6.08 4.55
CA ILE A 198 -24.95 6.55 5.70
C ILE A 198 -25.86 5.43 6.17
N VAL A 199 -25.74 5.07 7.44
CA VAL A 199 -26.57 4.10 8.15
C VAL A 199 -27.15 4.81 9.38
N ASP A 200 -28.47 4.73 9.58
CA ASP A 200 -29.18 5.38 10.70
C ASP A 200 -28.84 6.87 10.89
N GLY A 201 -28.69 7.59 9.78
CA GLY A 201 -28.37 9.02 9.76
C GLY A 201 -26.91 9.36 10.11
N LYS A 202 -26.05 8.36 10.36
CA LYS A 202 -24.62 8.52 10.66
C LYS A 202 -23.76 8.08 9.48
N VAL A 203 -22.68 8.81 9.22
CA VAL A 203 -21.69 8.43 8.20
C VAL A 203 -20.88 7.25 8.73
N LEU A 204 -21.02 6.09 8.09
CA LEU A 204 -20.28 4.86 8.42
C LEU A 204 -18.92 4.83 7.74
N LYS A 205 -18.87 5.19 6.45
CA LYS A 205 -17.65 5.17 5.62
C LYS A 205 -17.68 6.31 4.63
N SER A 206 -16.50 6.86 4.31
CA SER A 206 -16.31 7.82 3.22
C SER A 206 -15.27 7.28 2.24
N GLN A 207 -15.50 7.47 0.95
CA GLN A 207 -14.56 7.14 -0.11
C GLN A 207 -14.37 8.37 -1.02
N VAL A 208 -13.12 8.76 -1.24
CA VAL A 208 -12.80 9.82 -2.21
C VAL A 208 -13.08 9.28 -3.62
N LEU A 209 -13.92 9.99 -4.38
CA LEU A 209 -14.22 9.70 -5.78
C LEU A 209 -13.36 10.54 -6.73
N GLN A 210 -13.13 11.79 -6.35
CA GLN A 210 -12.38 12.75 -7.15
C GLN A 210 -11.68 13.76 -6.24
N THR A 211 -10.46 14.12 -6.61
CA THR A 211 -9.67 15.17 -5.98
C THR A 211 -9.34 16.23 -7.03
N LYS A 212 -9.48 17.50 -6.65
CA LYS A 212 -9.05 18.66 -7.44
C LYS A 212 -8.15 19.54 -6.59
N THR A 213 -6.90 19.73 -7.01
CA THR A 213 -6.00 20.70 -6.38
C THR A 213 -6.49 22.12 -6.69
N LEU A 214 -6.73 22.90 -5.63
CA LEU A 214 -7.10 24.31 -5.68
C LEU A 214 -5.87 25.22 -5.63
N ALA A 215 -4.90 24.86 -4.79
CA ALA A 215 -3.62 25.55 -4.69
C ALA A 215 -2.53 24.53 -4.31
N PRO A 216 -1.34 24.61 -4.93
CA PRO A 216 -0.23 23.75 -4.55
C PRO A 216 0.20 24.06 -3.11
N GLY A 217 0.55 23.02 -2.38
CA GLY A 217 1.20 23.10 -1.09
C GLY A 217 2.70 23.40 -1.24
N ARG A 218 3.43 23.16 -0.16
CA ARG A 218 4.89 23.31 -0.08
C ARG A 218 5.48 22.06 0.52
N HIS A 219 6.48 21.51 -0.14
CA HIS A 219 7.20 20.35 0.40
C HIS A 219 7.78 20.66 1.79
N GLY A 220 7.65 19.71 2.69
CA GLY A 220 8.39 19.70 3.94
C GLY A 220 9.84 19.28 3.72
N LYS A 221 10.65 19.40 4.77
CA LYS A 221 12.04 18.96 4.79
C LYS A 221 12.20 17.88 5.85
N LEU A 222 12.84 16.77 5.48
CA LEU A 222 13.02 15.61 6.34
C LEU A 222 14.48 15.15 6.33
N LYS A 223 14.99 14.78 7.50
CA LYS A 223 16.26 14.04 7.66
C LYS A 223 15.95 12.55 7.79
N THR A 224 16.76 11.70 7.17
CA THR A 224 16.62 10.25 7.27
C THR A 224 17.96 9.56 7.51
N GLY A 225 17.97 8.55 8.37
CA GLY A 225 19.12 7.63 8.52
C GLY A 225 19.17 6.55 7.44
N SER A 226 18.21 6.53 6.51
CA SER A 226 18.15 5.57 5.41
C SER A 226 18.80 6.12 4.15
N ARG A 227 19.88 5.48 3.68
CA ARG A 227 20.45 5.78 2.35
C ARG A 227 19.60 5.25 1.19
N THR A 228 18.60 4.43 1.49
CA THR A 228 17.69 3.82 0.53
C THR A 228 16.52 4.76 0.25
N GLY A 229 16.47 5.34 -0.95
CA GLY A 229 15.45 6.29 -1.40
C GLY A 229 16.03 7.37 -2.32
N GLU A 230 15.18 8.20 -2.91
CA GLU A 230 15.58 9.40 -3.65
C GLU A 230 15.96 10.53 -2.67
N ASN A 231 17.04 10.33 -1.92
CA ASN A 231 17.60 11.41 -1.12
C ASN A 231 18.12 12.50 -2.07
N VAL A 232 17.66 13.73 -1.88
CA VAL A 232 18.08 14.89 -2.70
C VAL A 232 19.40 15.49 -2.21
N GLY A 233 19.92 15.01 -1.08
CA GLY A 233 21.10 15.59 -0.47
C GLY A 233 21.59 14.87 0.78
N LYS A 234 22.56 15.49 1.44
CA LYS A 234 23.07 15.05 2.76
C LYS A 234 23.07 16.21 3.77
N VAL A 235 22.87 15.88 5.03
CA VAL A 235 23.09 16.79 6.15
C VAL A 235 24.56 16.70 6.58
N ILE A 236 25.21 17.84 6.74
CA ILE A 236 26.56 17.96 7.30
C ILE A 236 26.46 18.83 8.55
N HIS A 237 27.01 18.35 9.67
CA HIS A 237 27.16 19.17 10.87
C HIS A 237 28.45 19.98 10.76
N MET A 238 28.34 21.30 10.73
CA MET A 238 29.49 22.18 10.52
C MET A 238 29.64 23.17 11.66
N THR A 239 30.89 23.53 11.95
CA THR A 239 31.17 24.71 12.78
C THR A 239 30.97 25.96 11.94
N ALA A 240 29.94 26.75 12.26
CA ALA A 240 29.65 28.00 11.61
C ALA A 240 30.25 29.21 12.35
N THR A 241 30.75 30.15 11.56
CA THR A 241 31.00 31.55 11.94
C THR A 241 30.24 32.47 10.99
N ALA A 242 30.34 33.78 11.21
CA ALA A 242 29.76 34.78 10.33
C ALA A 242 30.79 35.85 9.98
N TYR A 243 30.69 36.38 8.77
CA TYR A 243 31.57 37.44 8.25
C TYR A 243 30.76 38.52 7.56
N HIS A 244 31.32 39.72 7.48
CA HIS A 244 30.76 40.84 6.75
C HIS A 244 31.42 40.94 5.36
N PRO A 245 30.71 41.32 4.28
CA PRO A 245 31.27 41.42 2.93
C PRO A 245 32.55 42.25 2.81
N SER A 246 32.73 43.27 3.66
CA SER A 246 33.93 44.12 3.63
C SER A 246 35.14 43.54 4.37
N ASP A 247 35.03 42.35 4.97
CA ASP A 247 36.15 41.71 5.65
C ASP A 247 37.26 41.32 4.65
N GLY A 248 38.51 41.34 5.10
CA GLY A 248 39.67 41.05 4.24
C GLY A 248 40.14 42.26 3.43
N ASN A 249 40.10 42.17 2.09
CA ASN A 249 40.60 43.22 1.18
C ASN A 249 39.58 44.34 0.91
N GLY A 250 38.39 44.28 1.54
CA GLY A 250 37.35 45.30 1.42
C GLY A 250 36.57 45.29 0.11
N ALA A 251 36.90 44.42 -0.86
CA ALA A 251 36.24 44.40 -2.16
C ALA A 251 34.90 43.64 -2.15
N GLY A 252 34.69 42.76 -1.17
CA GLY A 252 33.49 41.93 -1.06
C GLY A 252 33.24 41.04 -2.27
N ILE A 253 34.30 40.55 -2.90
CA ILE A 253 34.25 39.65 -4.04
C ILE A 253 34.55 38.23 -3.56
N THR A 254 33.64 37.31 -3.84
CA THR A 254 33.74 35.90 -3.47
C THR A 254 34.74 35.16 -4.36
N ALA A 255 35.15 33.96 -3.94
CA ALA A 255 35.98 33.06 -4.75
C ALA A 255 35.40 32.72 -6.14
N THR A 256 34.06 32.71 -6.30
CA THR A 256 33.41 32.53 -7.61
C THR A 256 33.29 33.83 -8.42
N GLY A 257 33.66 34.98 -7.85
CA GLY A 257 33.63 36.29 -8.50
C GLY A 257 32.32 37.06 -8.34
N THR A 258 31.39 36.59 -7.51
CA THR A 258 30.15 37.31 -7.15
C THR A 258 30.41 38.34 -6.05
N ARG A 259 29.47 39.27 -5.83
CA ARG A 259 29.52 40.16 -4.65
C ARG A 259 28.93 39.42 -3.45
N ALA A 260 29.68 39.35 -2.36
CA ALA A 260 29.21 38.76 -1.12
C ALA A 260 28.06 39.59 -0.52
N GLY A 261 27.05 38.90 -0.03
CA GLY A 261 25.90 39.46 0.69
C GLY A 261 25.14 38.36 1.41
N TYR A 262 24.03 38.67 2.07
CA TYR A 262 23.21 37.63 2.70
C TYR A 262 22.81 36.56 1.68
N GLY A 263 22.98 35.29 2.04
CA GLY A 263 22.83 34.14 1.15
C GLY A 263 24.15 33.66 0.53
N THR A 264 25.28 34.35 0.75
CA THR A 264 26.62 33.85 0.39
C THR A 264 27.24 33.08 1.56
N ALA A 265 27.82 31.91 1.27
CA ALA A 265 28.58 31.15 2.25
C ALA A 265 30.01 30.86 1.77
N ALA A 266 30.98 31.03 2.68
CA ALA A 266 32.34 30.53 2.49
C ALA A 266 32.44 29.09 2.99
N VAL A 267 32.97 28.19 2.17
CA VAL A 267 33.08 26.76 2.48
C VAL A 267 34.47 26.20 2.14
N ASP A 268 34.74 24.96 2.55
CA ASP A 268 35.80 24.15 1.95
C ASP A 268 35.25 23.41 0.72
N PRO A 269 35.72 23.71 -0.51
CA PRO A 269 35.22 23.08 -1.74
C PRO A 269 35.36 21.56 -1.79
N ARG A 270 36.23 20.98 -0.95
CA ARG A 270 36.40 19.51 -0.83
C ARG A 270 35.26 18.85 -0.04
N VAL A 271 34.51 19.63 0.74
CA VAL A 271 33.39 19.17 1.57
C VAL A 271 32.05 19.55 0.93
N ILE A 272 31.92 20.81 0.50
CA ILE A 272 30.77 21.35 -0.23
C ILE A 272 31.33 22.04 -1.49
N PRO A 273 31.08 21.51 -2.70
CA PRO A 273 31.53 22.17 -3.93
C PRO A 273 31.01 23.61 -4.07
N LEU A 274 31.81 24.48 -4.70
CA LEU A 274 31.33 25.83 -5.01
C LEU A 274 30.16 25.77 -6.01
N GLY A 275 29.19 26.65 -5.84
CA GLY A 275 27.91 26.67 -6.56
C GLY A 275 26.82 25.80 -5.95
N SER A 276 27.12 24.96 -4.95
CA SER A 276 26.10 24.19 -4.24
C SER A 276 25.09 25.10 -3.54
N LYS A 277 23.79 24.83 -3.75
CA LYS A 277 22.71 25.39 -2.95
C LYS A 277 22.63 24.65 -1.62
N ILE A 278 22.59 25.40 -0.53
CA ILE A 278 22.56 24.86 0.83
C ILE A 278 21.47 25.55 1.64
N TYR A 279 20.88 24.82 2.57
CA TYR A 279 20.07 25.40 3.63
C TYR A 279 20.79 25.21 4.97
N VAL A 280 20.98 26.30 5.71
CA VAL A 280 21.71 26.31 6.98
C VAL A 280 20.71 26.59 8.11
N SER A 281 20.56 25.65 9.04
CA SER A 281 19.63 25.79 10.17
C SER A 281 19.93 27.05 10.98
N GLY A 282 18.93 27.91 11.13
CA GLY A 282 19.05 29.19 11.85
C GLY A 282 19.61 30.36 11.02
N TYR A 283 19.92 30.15 9.74
CA TYR A 283 20.33 31.19 8.79
C TYR A 283 19.42 31.21 7.55
N GLY A 284 19.16 30.07 6.93
CA GLY A 284 18.30 29.96 5.75
C GLY A 284 19.05 29.47 4.51
N GLU A 285 18.51 29.79 3.34
CA GLU A 285 19.07 29.39 2.05
C GLU A 285 20.34 30.19 1.72
N ALA A 286 21.35 29.51 1.20
CA ALA A 286 22.62 30.10 0.77
C ALA A 286 23.22 29.35 -0.43
N VAL A 287 24.22 29.98 -1.05
CA VAL A 287 25.05 29.42 -2.11
C VAL A 287 26.50 29.40 -1.64
N ALA A 288 27.17 28.26 -1.83
CA ALA A 288 28.60 28.11 -1.59
C ALA A 288 29.40 28.86 -2.66
N GLU A 289 29.68 30.13 -2.47
CA GLU A 289 30.34 30.98 -3.48
C GLU A 289 31.75 31.40 -3.07
N ASP A 290 32.08 31.27 -1.79
CA ASP A 290 33.31 31.83 -1.27
C ASP A 290 34.21 30.79 -0.59
N THR A 291 35.46 31.16 -0.35
CA THR A 291 36.42 30.35 0.41
C THR A 291 37.21 31.23 1.36
N GLY A 292 37.61 30.66 2.50
CA GLY A 292 38.47 31.34 3.46
C GLY A 292 39.71 30.52 3.79
N GLY A 293 40.81 31.20 4.13
CA GLY A 293 42.04 30.53 4.60
C GLY A 293 41.78 29.65 5.84
N ALA A 294 40.93 30.12 6.76
CA ALA A 294 40.53 29.40 7.97
C ALA A 294 39.29 28.50 7.80
N ILE A 295 38.65 28.52 6.63
CA ILE A 295 37.45 27.73 6.34
C ILE A 295 37.88 26.43 5.65
N LYS A 296 38.27 25.45 6.49
CA LYS A 296 38.78 24.13 6.08
C LYS A 296 38.02 23.02 6.81
N GLY A 297 37.73 21.93 6.10
CA GLY A 297 36.96 20.80 6.62
C GLY A 297 35.49 21.16 6.84
N GLN A 298 34.90 20.66 7.92
CA GLN A 298 33.50 20.91 8.29
C GLN A 298 33.33 22.28 8.98
N ARG A 299 33.81 23.33 8.30
CA ARG A 299 33.69 24.74 8.71
C ARG A 299 32.98 25.52 7.62
N ILE A 300 32.12 26.44 8.03
CA ILE A 300 31.36 27.32 7.14
C ILE A 300 31.38 28.74 7.71
N ASP A 301 31.48 29.74 6.84
CA ASP A 301 31.33 31.16 7.22
C ASP A 301 30.13 31.74 6.49
N LEU A 302 29.19 32.31 7.24
CA LEU A 302 27.93 32.81 6.71
C LEU A 302 27.99 34.33 6.56
N CYS A 303 27.73 34.83 5.36
CA CYS A 303 27.77 36.25 5.10
C CYS A 303 26.57 36.95 5.75
N MET A 304 26.81 38.05 6.47
CA MET A 304 25.77 38.87 7.10
C MET A 304 25.76 40.27 6.49
N GLU A 305 24.66 41.01 6.67
CA GLU A 305 24.54 42.36 6.13
C GLU A 305 25.31 43.39 6.96
N ASP A 306 25.50 43.14 8.26
CA ASP A 306 26.19 44.05 9.15
C ASP A 306 27.02 43.33 10.24
N TYR A 307 27.96 44.05 10.83
CA TYR A 307 28.82 43.52 11.89
C TYR A 307 28.05 43.11 13.15
N ALA A 308 26.95 43.78 13.50
CA ALA A 308 26.19 43.43 14.70
C ALA A 308 25.55 42.05 14.56
N GLN A 309 25.07 41.70 13.37
CA GLN A 309 24.61 40.35 13.03
C GLN A 309 25.74 39.33 13.16
N CYS A 310 26.96 39.64 12.68
CA CYS A 310 28.12 38.75 12.85
C CYS A 310 28.42 38.45 14.32
N TYR A 311 28.49 39.49 15.15
CA TYR A 311 28.75 39.34 16.59
C TYR A 311 27.64 38.59 17.32
N SER A 312 26.38 38.87 16.99
CA SER A 312 25.22 38.18 17.55
C SER A 312 25.17 36.70 17.14
N PHE A 313 25.58 36.40 15.90
CA PHE A 313 25.67 35.03 15.42
C PHE A 313 26.77 34.25 16.17
N GLY A 314 27.97 34.82 16.31
CA GLY A 314 29.08 34.16 17.00
C GLY A 314 29.45 32.80 16.39
N ARG A 315 30.20 31.97 17.12
CA ARG A 315 30.60 30.64 16.66
C ARG A 315 29.66 29.57 17.22
N ARG A 316 29.11 28.73 16.36
CA ARG A 316 28.15 27.68 16.75
C ARG A 316 28.22 26.47 15.82
N THR A 317 27.67 25.34 16.25
CA THR A 317 27.45 24.20 15.36
C THR A 317 26.09 24.36 14.67
N VAL A 318 26.05 24.15 13.37
CA VAL A 318 24.82 24.19 12.56
C VAL A 318 24.69 22.93 11.71
N GLU A 319 23.46 22.62 11.33
CA GLU A 319 23.16 21.63 10.32
C GLU A 319 23.11 22.32 8.96
N VAL A 320 23.84 21.76 7.99
CA VAL A 320 23.89 22.25 6.61
C VAL A 320 23.32 21.17 5.70
N PHE A 321 22.19 21.46 5.09
CA PHE A 321 21.50 20.61 4.13
C PHE A 321 22.06 20.92 2.76
N VAL A 322 22.83 19.99 2.19
CA VAL A 322 23.52 20.16 0.92
C VAL A 322 22.80 19.38 -0.16
N ASN A 323 22.37 20.06 -1.21
CA ASN A 323 21.78 19.45 -2.39
C ASN A 323 22.90 19.00 -3.34
N TYR A 324 22.75 17.82 -3.95
CA TYR A 324 23.64 17.32 -5.01
C TYR A 324 22.93 17.27 -6.35
#